data_AF-A0A959KGL4-F1
#
_entry.id   AF-A0A959KGL4-F1
#
_cell.length_a   1.000
_cell.length_b   1.000
_cell.length_c   1.000
_cell.angle_alpha   90.00
_cell.angle_beta   90.00
_cell.angle_gamma   90.00
#
_symmetry.space_group_name_H-M   'P 1'
#
loop_
_entity.id
_entity.type
_entity.pdbx_description
1 polymer ?
#
loop_
_entity_poly.entity_id
_entity_poly.type
_entity_poly.pdbx_seq_one_letter_code
_entity_poly.pdbx_strand_id
1 'polypeptide(L)'
;EAELARHSRVFPSLQFSPERVESGSLTEGLSLQSNRAPEADWSADESGYARTFADWAFLRPEWQDHFSAVAEKGALPVADYLQLPAKDRQGKQAAIRVLNYHGQEEEWTVSETVVRAAEALQKLWHTYGELGELRSTFTESDKRSFETALRADYDQRIATLEREFEARLQRQEQEQMEAVRQKLRDKLLSLATKAKTN
;
A
#
# COMPACT_ATOMS: atom_id res chain seq x y z
N GLU A 1 15.74 28.50 -5.62
CA GLU A 1 14.29 28.43 -5.34
C GLU A 1 13.57 27.28 -6.03
N ALA A 2 13.62 27.16 -7.36
CA ALA A 2 12.92 26.09 -8.09
C ALA A 2 13.32 24.68 -7.64
N GLU A 3 14.63 24.45 -7.42
CA GLU A 3 15.14 23.17 -6.94
C GLU A 3 14.64 22.85 -5.52
N LEU A 4 14.66 23.84 -4.61
CA LEU A 4 14.12 23.68 -3.27
C LEU A 4 12.63 23.32 -3.31
N ALA A 5 11.85 23.98 -4.16
CA ALA A 5 10.42 23.69 -4.30
C ALA A 5 10.14 22.27 -4.77
N ARG A 6 11.00 21.71 -5.64
CA ARG A 6 10.91 20.31 -6.07
C ARG A 6 11.29 19.34 -4.95
N HIS A 7 12.39 19.62 -4.25
CA HIS A 7 12.91 18.76 -3.16
C HIS A 7 11.97 18.73 -1.94
N SER A 8 11.30 19.84 -1.66
CA SER A 8 10.31 19.99 -0.59
C SER A 8 8.90 19.51 -0.96
N ARG A 9 8.72 18.89 -2.14
CA ARG A 9 7.43 18.42 -2.68
C ARG A 9 6.36 19.51 -2.85
N VAL A 10 6.73 20.80 -2.85
CA VAL A 10 5.80 21.92 -3.06
C VAL A 10 5.35 21.98 -4.52
N PHE A 11 6.32 21.85 -5.43
CA PHE A 11 6.07 21.78 -6.88
C PHE A 11 6.83 20.58 -7.46
N PRO A 12 6.34 19.35 -7.23
CA PRO A 12 6.96 18.16 -7.80
C PRO A 12 6.81 18.15 -9.33
N SER A 13 7.75 17.49 -10.00
CA SER A 13 7.69 17.29 -11.45
C SER A 13 6.77 16.11 -11.77
N LEU A 14 5.74 16.35 -12.56
CA LEU A 14 4.85 15.33 -13.08
C LEU A 14 5.09 15.22 -14.59
N GLN A 15 5.55 14.06 -15.07
CA GLN A 15 5.77 13.84 -16.50
C GLN A 15 4.68 12.91 -17.03
N PHE A 16 4.04 13.33 -18.12
CA PHE A 16 3.03 12.52 -18.79
C PHE A 16 3.50 12.15 -20.20
N SER A 17 3.53 10.84 -20.46
CA SER A 17 3.93 10.23 -21.72
C SER A 17 2.73 9.49 -22.34
N PRO A 18 2.00 10.10 -23.29
CA PRO A 18 0.84 9.45 -23.90
C PRO A 18 1.19 8.15 -24.64
N GLU A 19 2.42 8.04 -25.14
CA GLU A 19 2.93 6.83 -25.81
C GLU A 19 3.03 5.60 -24.93
N ARG A 20 3.02 5.75 -23.59
CA ARG A 20 3.03 4.62 -22.64
C ARG A 20 1.63 4.13 -22.27
N VAL A 21 0.58 4.81 -22.72
CA VAL A 21 -0.80 4.43 -22.41
C VAL A 21 -1.22 3.29 -23.35
N GLU A 22 -1.24 2.07 -22.84
CA GLU A 22 -1.56 0.86 -23.60
C GLU A 22 -2.99 0.38 -23.32
N SER A 23 -3.45 0.44 -22.07
CA SER A 23 -4.78 -0.05 -21.67
C SER A 23 -5.86 1.04 -21.73
N GLY A 24 -5.47 2.29 -21.99
CA GLY A 24 -6.34 3.46 -21.91
C GLY A 24 -6.40 4.09 -20.50
N SER A 25 -5.64 3.58 -19.53
CA SER A 25 -5.50 4.22 -18.22
C SER A 25 -4.50 5.39 -18.26
N LEU A 26 -4.93 6.57 -17.79
CA LEU A 26 -4.06 7.75 -17.72
C LEU A 26 -2.91 7.58 -16.70
N THR A 27 -3.01 6.65 -15.75
CA THR A 27 -1.95 6.39 -14.76
C THR A 27 -0.69 5.83 -15.41
N GLU A 28 -0.84 5.02 -16.46
CA GLU A 28 0.28 4.39 -17.20
C GLU A 28 1.21 5.43 -17.85
N GLY A 29 0.64 6.58 -18.23
CA GLY A 29 1.38 7.70 -18.82
C GLY A 29 2.09 8.57 -17.78
N LEU A 30 1.71 8.54 -16.50
CA LEU A 30 2.26 9.40 -15.47
C LEU A 30 3.58 8.85 -14.91
N SER A 31 4.60 9.69 -14.74
CA SER A 31 5.88 9.34 -14.13
C SER A 31 6.33 10.43 -13.17
N LEU A 32 6.85 10.02 -12.01
CA LEU A 32 7.50 10.89 -11.03
C LEU A 32 9.02 10.72 -10.97
N GLN A 33 9.61 9.93 -11.87
CA GLN A 33 11.03 9.56 -11.83
C GLN A 33 11.98 10.75 -12.01
N SER A 34 11.49 11.88 -12.51
CA SER A 34 12.25 13.14 -12.62
C SER A 34 12.44 13.84 -11.27
N ASN A 35 11.80 13.39 -10.20
CA ASN A 35 11.97 13.91 -8.85
C ASN A 35 13.11 13.18 -8.13
N ARG A 36 13.81 13.88 -7.24
CA ARG A 36 14.82 13.26 -6.37
C ARG A 36 14.14 12.32 -5.38
N ALA A 37 14.72 11.11 -5.22
CA ALA A 37 14.25 10.06 -4.30
C ALA A 37 12.71 9.88 -4.37
N PRO A 38 12.15 9.49 -5.52
CA PRO A 38 10.71 9.54 -5.75
C PRO A 38 9.90 8.58 -4.84
N GLU A 39 10.53 7.54 -4.30
CA GLU A 39 9.92 6.58 -3.38
C GLU A 39 9.85 7.09 -1.94
N ALA A 40 10.69 8.06 -1.59
CA ALA A 40 10.75 8.66 -0.26
C ALA A 40 9.74 9.78 -0.10
N ASP A 41 9.25 9.96 1.13
CA ASP A 41 8.36 11.09 1.47
C ASP A 41 9.06 12.43 1.18
N TRP A 42 10.32 12.54 1.59
CA TRP A 42 11.14 13.75 1.47
C TRP A 42 12.50 13.40 0.90
N SER A 43 13.08 14.28 0.09
CA SER A 43 14.44 14.09 -0.42
C SER A 43 15.47 14.63 0.58
N ALA A 44 16.30 13.73 1.13
CA ALA A 44 17.44 14.11 1.96
C ALA A 44 18.62 14.62 1.13
N ASP A 45 19.34 15.61 1.65
CA ASP A 45 20.63 16.03 1.13
C ASP A 45 21.79 15.16 1.68
N GLU A 46 23.03 15.51 1.34
CA GLU A 46 24.23 14.75 1.72
C GLU A 46 24.44 14.69 3.24
N SER A 47 23.89 15.66 3.98
CA SER A 47 23.94 15.68 5.45
C SER A 47 22.89 14.76 6.09
N GLY A 48 22.00 14.17 5.28
CA GLY A 48 20.83 13.44 5.75
C GLY A 48 19.65 14.34 6.11
N TYR A 49 19.75 15.66 5.90
CA TYR A 49 18.65 16.58 6.18
C TYR A 49 17.58 16.52 5.09
N ALA A 50 16.37 16.14 5.48
CA ALA A 50 15.22 16.03 4.60
C ALA A 50 14.45 17.34 4.52
N ARG A 51 14.45 17.97 3.34
CA ARG A 51 13.74 19.24 3.12
C ARG A 51 12.25 19.00 2.92
N THR A 52 11.45 19.81 3.59
CA THR A 52 9.99 19.78 3.58
C THR A 52 9.42 21.11 3.10
N PHE A 53 8.09 21.21 3.02
CA PHE A 53 7.40 22.48 2.78
C PHE A 53 7.89 23.62 3.69
N ALA A 54 8.22 23.32 4.94
CA ALA A 54 8.66 24.32 5.91
C ALA A 54 9.93 25.05 5.45
N ASP A 55 10.88 24.34 4.86
CA ASP A 55 12.12 24.92 4.32
C ASP A 55 11.87 25.87 3.15
N TRP A 56 10.90 25.54 2.30
CA TRP A 56 10.49 26.41 1.20
C TRP A 56 9.70 27.61 1.71
N ALA A 57 8.78 27.40 2.67
CA ALA A 57 7.96 28.44 3.27
C ALA A 57 8.79 29.46 4.05
N PHE A 58 9.89 29.04 4.69
CA PHE A 58 10.80 29.95 5.39
C PHE A 58 11.39 31.03 4.47
N LEU A 59 11.51 30.78 3.17
CA LEU A 59 11.99 31.77 2.20
C LEU A 59 10.88 32.70 1.68
N ARG A 60 9.63 32.51 2.12
CA ARG A 60 8.47 33.24 1.61
C ARG A 60 8.02 34.31 2.63
N PRO A 61 7.93 35.59 2.23
CA PRO A 61 7.51 36.67 3.13
C PRO A 61 6.17 36.41 3.82
N GLU A 62 5.23 35.77 3.12
CA GLU A 62 3.88 35.51 3.58
C GLU A 62 3.82 34.51 4.74
N TRP A 63 4.91 33.79 4.99
CA TRP A 63 4.98 32.74 6.00
C TRP A 63 5.88 33.09 7.17
N GLN A 64 6.56 34.24 7.18
CA GLN A 64 7.56 34.59 8.19
C GLN A 64 7.02 34.55 9.62
N ASP A 65 5.78 34.97 9.84
CA ASP A 65 5.13 34.98 11.16
C ASP A 65 4.91 33.57 11.75
N HIS A 66 5.13 32.52 10.95
CA HIS A 66 5.04 31.12 11.38
C HIS A 66 6.37 30.52 11.84
N PHE A 67 7.43 31.31 11.88
CA PHE A 67 8.76 30.87 12.29
C PHE A 67 9.27 31.71 13.47
N SER A 68 9.93 31.03 14.40
CA SER A 68 10.60 31.69 15.53
C SER A 68 11.91 30.98 15.84
N ALA A 69 12.91 31.73 16.28
CA ALA A 69 14.17 31.16 16.73
C ALA A 69 13.92 30.16 17.87
N VAL A 70 14.61 29.02 17.83
CA VAL A 70 14.46 27.98 18.86
C VAL A 70 14.91 28.52 20.23
N ALA A 71 13.99 28.52 21.20
CA ALA A 71 14.28 28.94 22.57
C ALA A 71 14.86 27.79 23.42
N GLU A 72 14.45 26.55 23.16
CA GLU A 72 14.85 25.36 23.91
C GLU A 72 15.41 24.27 23.00
N LYS A 73 16.51 23.63 23.41
CA LYS A 73 17.11 22.52 22.65
C LYS A 73 16.19 21.30 22.65
N GLY A 74 16.09 20.61 21.51
CA GLY A 74 15.34 19.36 21.39
C GLY A 74 14.14 19.40 20.45
N ALA A 75 13.98 20.47 19.67
CA ALA A 75 13.05 20.47 18.54
C ALA A 75 13.47 19.42 17.49
N LEU A 76 12.49 18.80 16.84
CA LEU A 76 12.72 17.79 15.83
C LEU A 76 12.64 18.40 14.43
N PRO A 77 13.47 17.97 13.47
CA PRO A 77 13.26 18.30 12.06
C PRO A 77 11.83 18.00 11.63
N VAL A 78 11.21 18.89 10.84
CA VAL A 78 9.81 18.71 10.40
C VAL A 78 9.57 17.34 9.77
N ALA A 79 10.50 16.85 8.94
CA ALA A 79 10.42 15.54 8.33
C ALA A 79 10.30 14.41 9.37
N ASP A 80 11.12 14.44 10.42
CA ASP A 80 11.14 13.44 11.50
C ASP A 80 9.90 13.57 12.40
N TYR A 81 9.49 14.81 12.68
CA TYR A 81 8.28 15.10 13.44
C TYR A 81 7.03 14.50 12.78
N LEU A 82 6.95 14.58 11.44
CA LEU A 82 5.82 14.01 10.68
C LEU A 82 5.80 12.48 10.67
N GLN A 83 6.94 11.80 10.85
CA GLN A 83 6.99 10.34 10.98
C GLN A 83 6.44 9.84 12.32
N LEU A 84 6.34 10.70 13.34
CA LEU A 84 5.78 10.33 14.63
C LEU A 84 4.26 10.13 14.53
N PRO A 85 3.69 9.11 15.21
CA PRO A 85 2.25 9.02 15.43
C PRO A 85 1.72 10.27 16.14
N ALA A 86 0.49 10.69 15.84
CA ALA A 86 -0.09 11.92 16.39
C ALA A 86 -0.02 12.02 17.93
N LYS A 87 -0.19 10.89 18.63
CA LYS A 87 -0.05 10.80 20.09
C LYS A 87 1.37 11.14 20.60
N ASP A 88 2.39 10.82 19.83
CA ASP A 88 3.81 10.97 20.21
C ASP A 88 4.39 12.34 19.80
N ARG A 89 3.57 13.14 19.10
CA ARG A 89 3.86 14.54 18.75
C ARG A 89 3.52 15.51 19.89
N GLN A 90 2.64 15.11 20.82
CA GLN A 90 2.20 15.97 21.91
C GLN A 90 3.40 16.40 22.78
N GLY A 91 3.56 17.72 22.96
CA GLY A 91 4.65 18.29 23.75
C GLY A 91 6.00 18.38 23.03
N LYS A 92 6.09 17.95 21.76
CA LYS A 92 7.29 18.14 20.93
C LYS A 92 7.12 19.35 20.02
N GLN A 93 8.23 19.99 19.67
CA GLN A 93 8.26 21.09 18.71
C GLN A 93 8.92 20.64 17.41
N ALA A 94 8.36 21.06 16.28
CA ALA A 94 8.97 20.87 14.98
C ALA A 94 9.83 22.10 14.64
N ALA A 95 10.95 21.87 13.96
CA ALA A 95 11.88 22.92 13.53
C ALA A 95 12.50 22.60 12.17
N ILE A 96 13.04 23.64 11.53
CA ILE A 96 13.89 23.54 10.34
C ILE A 96 15.32 23.93 10.67
N ARG A 97 16.27 23.48 9.86
CA ARG A 97 17.68 23.91 9.90
C ARG A 97 17.95 24.88 8.78
N VAL A 98 18.50 26.04 9.13
CA VAL A 98 18.82 27.11 8.20
C VAL A 98 20.29 27.49 8.38
N LEU A 99 21.01 27.75 7.29
CA LEU A 99 22.34 28.34 7.35
C LEU A 99 22.21 29.86 7.47
N ASN A 100 22.80 30.43 8.51
CA ASN A 100 22.86 31.88 8.67
C ASN A 100 23.90 32.51 7.72
N TYR A 101 23.98 33.84 7.70
CA TYR A 101 24.93 34.57 6.85
C TYR A 101 26.41 34.27 7.14
N HIS A 102 26.71 33.68 8.30
CA HIS A 102 28.05 33.23 8.69
C HIS A 102 28.30 31.75 8.37
N GLY A 103 27.36 31.08 7.70
CA GLY A 103 27.46 29.66 7.35
C GLY A 103 27.28 28.71 8.54
N GLN A 104 26.75 29.20 9.66
CA GLN A 104 26.43 28.37 10.83
C GLN A 104 24.98 27.89 10.74
N GLU A 105 24.75 26.64 11.15
CA GLU A 105 23.39 26.09 11.25
C GLU A 105 22.66 26.69 12.45
N GLU A 106 21.47 27.21 12.19
CA GLU A 106 20.51 27.68 13.18
C GLU A 106 19.20 26.90 13.02
N GLU A 107 18.55 26.65 14.15
CA GLU A 107 17.24 26.00 14.17
C GLU A 107 16.14 27.02 14.39
N TRP A 108 15.08 26.88 13.60
CA TRP A 108 13.87 27.73 13.68
C TRP A 108 12.66 26.84 13.92
N THR A 109 11.95 27.05 15.03
CA THR A 109 10.69 26.37 15.29
C THR A 109 9.63 26.80 14.28
N VAL A 110 8.76 25.86 13.93
CA VAL A 110 7.66 26.12 13.00
C VAL A 110 6.32 26.04 13.72
N SER A 111 5.39 26.90 13.32
CA SER A 111 4.01 26.84 13.81
C SER A 111 3.28 25.58 13.32
N GLU A 112 2.22 25.21 14.04
CA GLU A 112 1.32 24.11 13.67
C GLU A 112 0.72 24.27 12.25
N THR A 113 0.49 25.50 11.77
CA THR A 113 -0.01 25.75 10.41
C THR A 113 0.96 25.24 9.34
N VAL A 114 2.26 25.50 9.53
CA VAL A 114 3.31 25.05 8.60
C VAL A 114 3.45 23.53 8.66
N VAL A 115 3.37 22.92 9.86
CA VAL A 115 3.37 21.47 10.03
C VAL A 115 2.20 20.82 9.27
N ARG A 116 0.99 21.36 9.41
CA ARG A 116 -0.19 20.84 8.70
C ARG A 116 -0.08 20.97 7.19
N ALA A 117 0.47 22.07 6.69
CA ALA A 117 0.72 22.27 5.27
C ALA A 117 1.76 21.25 4.73
N ALA A 118 2.82 20.99 5.50
CA ALA A 118 3.80 19.96 5.18
C ALA A 118 3.16 18.56 5.15
N GLU A 119 2.32 18.22 6.13
CA GLU A 119 1.58 16.95 6.16
C GLU A 119 0.62 16.81 4.96
N ALA A 120 -0.07 17.88 4.57
CA ALA A 120 -0.95 17.88 3.40
C ALA A 120 -0.18 17.61 2.11
N LEU A 121 0.98 18.23 1.93
CA LEU A 121 1.85 17.98 0.77
C LEU A 121 2.46 16.58 0.78
N GLN A 122 2.78 16.03 1.95
CA GLN A 122 3.20 14.63 2.07
C GLN A 122 2.11 13.68 1.58
N LYS A 123 0.85 13.89 2.01
CA LYS A 123 -0.30 13.10 1.56
C LYS A 123 -0.54 13.23 0.06
N LEU A 124 -0.46 14.46 -0.47
CA LEU A 124 -0.57 14.69 -1.91
C LEU A 124 0.52 13.95 -2.70
N TRP A 125 1.76 13.96 -2.18
CA TRP A 125 2.87 13.20 -2.75
C TRP A 125 2.60 11.69 -2.76
N HIS A 126 1.99 11.16 -1.70
CA HIS A 126 1.58 9.76 -1.64
C HIS A 126 0.54 9.44 -2.73
N THR A 127 -0.46 10.29 -2.91
CA THR A 127 -1.45 10.15 -3.99
C THR A 127 -0.80 10.17 -5.37
N TYR A 128 0.17 11.06 -5.61
CA TYR A 128 0.92 11.02 -6.87
C TYR A 128 1.68 9.71 -7.02
N GLY A 129 2.31 9.21 -5.95
CA GLY A 129 3.03 7.94 -5.96
C GLY A 129 2.12 6.76 -6.31
N GLU A 130 0.88 6.76 -5.82
CA GLU A 130 -0.14 5.77 -6.18
C GLU A 130 -0.54 5.88 -7.66
N LEU A 131 -0.80 7.09 -8.15
CA LEU A 131 -1.16 7.33 -9.56
C LEU A 131 -0.03 7.03 -10.54
N GLY A 132 1.22 7.19 -10.12
CA GLY A 132 2.41 6.89 -10.93
C GLY A 132 2.96 5.48 -10.71
N GLU A 133 2.19 4.59 -10.07
CA GLU A 133 2.55 3.19 -9.76
C GLU A 133 3.86 3.00 -8.96
N LEU A 134 4.38 4.09 -8.38
CA LEU A 134 5.55 4.10 -7.51
C LEU A 134 5.22 3.57 -6.11
N ARG A 135 3.95 3.64 -5.72
CA ARG A 135 3.44 3.13 -4.45
C ARG A 135 2.21 2.29 -4.72
N SER A 136 2.14 1.15 -4.04
CA SER A 136 0.95 0.31 -4.08
C SER A 136 -0.17 0.97 -3.27
N THR A 137 -1.36 1.07 -3.88
CA THR A 137 -2.62 1.52 -3.26
C THR A 137 -3.13 0.60 -2.16
N PHE A 138 -2.52 -0.58 -1.99
CA PHE A 138 -2.90 -1.51 -0.94
C PHE A 138 -2.34 -1.05 0.41
N THR A 139 -3.17 -0.34 1.16
CA THR A 139 -2.99 -0.18 2.60
C THR A 139 -2.85 -1.56 3.24
N GLU A 140 -2.10 -1.69 4.33
CA GLU A 140 -1.95 -2.97 5.02
C GLU A 140 -3.31 -3.58 5.45
N SER A 141 -4.28 -2.72 5.74
CA SER A 141 -5.69 -3.10 5.99
C SER A 141 -6.36 -3.72 4.77
N ASP A 142 -6.08 -3.21 3.57
CA ASP A 142 -6.67 -3.67 2.31
C ASP A 142 -6.05 -5.00 1.87
N LYS A 143 -4.76 -5.22 2.19
CA LYS A 143 -4.12 -6.53 2.01
C LYS A 143 -4.76 -7.58 2.90
N ARG A 144 -4.99 -7.26 4.18
CA ARG A 144 -5.63 -8.19 5.12
C ARG A 144 -7.07 -8.52 4.74
N SER A 145 -7.85 -7.52 4.30
CA SER A 145 -9.24 -7.76 3.88
C SER A 145 -9.29 -8.63 2.61
N PHE A 146 -8.39 -8.38 1.65
CA PHE A 146 -8.25 -9.20 0.45
C PHE A 146 -7.80 -10.63 0.76
N GLU A 147 -6.79 -10.82 1.61
CA GLU A 147 -6.36 -12.15 2.06
C GLU A 147 -7.48 -12.92 2.76
N THR A 148 -8.30 -12.22 3.55
CA THR A 148 -9.45 -12.83 4.24
C THR A 148 -10.52 -13.26 3.24
N ALA A 149 -10.85 -12.41 2.26
CA ALA A 149 -11.80 -12.73 1.20
C ALA A 149 -11.33 -13.90 0.32
N LEU A 150 -10.03 -13.93 0.00
CA LEU A 150 -9.43 -15.00 -0.80
C LEU A 150 -9.44 -16.33 -0.05
N ARG A 151 -9.13 -16.34 1.25
CA ARG A 151 -9.25 -17.54 2.10
C ARG A 151 -10.69 -18.07 2.12
N ALA A 152 -11.67 -17.18 2.26
CA ALA A 152 -13.09 -17.59 2.26
C ALA A 152 -13.51 -18.23 0.91
N ASP A 153 -13.04 -17.71 -0.22
CA ASP A 153 -13.30 -18.32 -1.55
C ASP A 153 -12.64 -19.70 -1.68
N TYR A 154 -11.39 -19.86 -1.21
CA TYR A 154 -10.72 -21.16 -1.20
C TYR A 154 -11.44 -22.18 -0.32
N ASP A 155 -11.86 -21.79 0.89
CA ASP A 155 -12.61 -22.66 1.80
C ASP A 155 -13.93 -23.11 1.17
N GLN A 156 -14.63 -22.20 0.48
CA GLN A 156 -15.86 -22.53 -0.24
C GLN A 156 -15.61 -23.50 -1.40
N ARG A 157 -14.52 -23.33 -2.15
CA ARG A 157 -14.14 -24.26 -3.23
C ARG A 157 -13.76 -25.64 -2.71
N ILE A 158 -13.01 -25.71 -1.61
CA ILE A 158 -12.66 -26.97 -0.95
C ILE A 158 -13.93 -27.69 -0.51
N ALA A 159 -14.84 -27.00 0.21
CA ALA A 159 -16.09 -27.59 0.65
C ALA A 159 -16.99 -28.05 -0.50
N THR A 160 -16.95 -27.35 -1.64
CA THR A 160 -17.70 -27.76 -2.84
C THR A 160 -17.09 -29.02 -3.46
N LEU A 161 -15.76 -29.06 -3.61
CA LEU A 161 -15.04 -30.22 -4.12
C LEU A 161 -15.27 -31.45 -3.24
N GLU A 162 -15.18 -31.31 -1.91
CA GLU A 162 -15.43 -32.40 -0.97
C GLU A 162 -16.83 -33.00 -1.14
N ARG A 163 -17.87 -32.16 -1.25
CA ARG A 163 -19.24 -32.62 -1.51
C ARG A 163 -19.37 -33.33 -2.86
N GLU A 164 -18.72 -32.81 -3.90
CA GLU A 164 -18.73 -33.45 -5.22
C GLU A 164 -18.03 -34.82 -5.19
N PHE A 165 -16.93 -34.93 -4.46
CA PHE A 165 -16.21 -36.20 -4.28
C PHE A 165 -17.04 -37.21 -3.48
N GLU A 166 -17.65 -36.81 -2.37
CA GLU A 166 -18.53 -37.69 -1.58
C GLU A 166 -19.72 -38.19 -2.40
N ALA A 167 -20.37 -37.29 -3.15
CA ALA A 167 -21.48 -37.66 -4.03
C ALA A 167 -21.04 -38.66 -5.11
N ARG A 168 -19.82 -38.50 -5.66
CA ARG A 168 -19.26 -39.42 -6.64
C ARG A 168 -18.96 -40.79 -6.03
N LEU A 169 -18.41 -40.82 -4.81
CA LEU A 169 -18.13 -42.06 -4.09
C LEU A 169 -19.42 -42.86 -3.84
N GLN A 170 -20.47 -42.19 -3.36
CA GLN A 170 -21.76 -42.83 -3.10
C GLN A 170 -22.41 -43.39 -4.38
N ARG A 171 -22.35 -42.65 -5.50
CA ARG A 171 -22.84 -43.18 -6.78
C ARG A 171 -22.07 -44.42 -7.20
N GLN A 172 -20.74 -44.40 -7.07
CA GLN A 172 -19.90 -45.54 -7.43
C GLN A 172 -20.17 -46.77 -6.54
N GLU A 173 -20.40 -46.59 -5.24
CA GLU A 173 -20.80 -47.66 -4.34
C GLU A 173 -22.18 -48.25 -4.70
N GLN A 174 -23.15 -47.39 -5.02
CA GLN A 174 -24.48 -47.82 -5.46
C GLN A 174 -24.40 -48.63 -6.77
N GLU A 175 -23.66 -48.14 -7.76
CA GLU A 175 -23.41 -48.84 -9.03
C GLU A 175 -22.75 -50.20 -8.82
N GLN A 176 -21.74 -50.28 -7.94
CA GLN A 176 -21.08 -51.55 -7.61
C GLN A 176 -22.03 -52.53 -6.89
N MET A 177 -22.83 -52.05 -5.92
CA MET A 177 -23.81 -52.90 -5.24
C MET A 177 -24.88 -53.45 -6.19
N GLU A 178 -25.33 -52.64 -7.15
CA GLU A 178 -26.27 -53.10 -8.18
C GLU A 178 -25.64 -54.14 -9.11
N ALA A 179 -24.40 -53.91 -9.55
CA ALA A 179 -23.67 -54.88 -10.36
C ALA A 179 -23.45 -56.21 -9.62
N VAL A 180 -23.13 -56.18 -8.31
CA VAL A 180 -23.01 -57.38 -7.46
C VAL A 180 -24.36 -58.08 -7.32
N ARG A 181 -25.45 -57.34 -7.08
CA ARG A 181 -26.81 -57.92 -7.00
C ARG A 181 -27.22 -58.61 -8.29
N GLN A 182 -26.95 -58.02 -9.45
CA GLN A 182 -27.21 -58.65 -10.75
C GLN A 182 -26.40 -59.94 -10.93
N LYS A 183 -25.09 -59.91 -10.67
CA LYS A 183 -24.22 -61.10 -10.75
C LYS A 183 -24.69 -62.24 -9.83
N LEU A 184 -25.11 -61.93 -8.61
CA LEU A 184 -25.67 -62.91 -7.66
C LEU A 184 -26.97 -63.52 -8.18
N ARG A 185 -27.87 -62.68 -8.73
CA ARG A 185 -29.15 -63.14 -9.30
C ARG A 185 -28.92 -64.09 -10.47
N ASP A 186 -28.03 -63.75 -11.39
CA ASP A 186 -27.69 -64.58 -12.55
C ASP A 186 -27.07 -65.92 -12.11
N LYS A 187 -26.20 -65.89 -11.09
CA LYS A 187 -25.58 -67.10 -10.56
C LYS A 187 -26.60 -68.02 -9.89
N LEU A 188 -27.53 -67.47 -9.09
CA LEU A 188 -28.62 -68.24 -8.48
C LEU A 188 -29.56 -68.86 -9.52
N LEU A 189 -29.92 -68.11 -10.57
CA LEU A 189 -30.71 -68.62 -11.68
C LEU A 189 -30.00 -69.77 -12.41
N SER A 190 -28.69 -69.64 -12.69
CA SER A 190 -27.91 -70.70 -13.34
C SER A 190 -27.77 -71.98 -12.51
N LEU A 191 -27.73 -71.86 -11.17
CA LEU A 191 -27.72 -73.00 -10.26
C LEU A 191 -29.09 -73.68 -10.18
N ALA A 192 -30.18 -72.90 -10.14
CA ALA A 192 -31.53 -73.43 -10.13
C ALA A 192 -31.88 -74.16 -11.44
N THR A 193 -31.41 -73.68 -12.59
CA THR A 193 -31.60 -74.38 -13.87
C THR A 193 -30.77 -75.64 -13.97
N LYS A 194 -29.55 -75.66 -13.42
CA LYS A 194 -28.71 -76.88 -13.30
C LYS A 194 -29.29 -77.94 -12.36
N ALA A 195 -29.93 -77.53 -11.27
CA ALA A 195 -30.58 -78.44 -10.32
C ALA A 195 -31.87 -79.08 -10.87
N LYS A 196 -32.44 -78.53 -11.95
CA LYS A 196 -33.69 -79.00 -12.57
C LYS A 196 -33.45 -79.94 -13.76
N THR A 197 -32.20 -80.14 -14.16
CA THR A 197 -31.78 -81.00 -15.29
C THR A 197 -30.99 -82.25 -14.88
N ASN A 198 -30.89 -82.52 -13.57
CA ASN A 198 -30.55 -83.83 -12.98
C ASN A 198 -31.80 -84.42 -12.34
#